data_AF-A0A1Q8IL87-F1
#
_entry.id   AF-A0A1Q8IL87-F1
#
_cell.length_a   1.000
_cell.length_b   1.000
_cell.length_c   1.000
_cell.angle_alpha   90.00
_cell.angle_beta   90.00
_cell.angle_gamma   90.00
#
_symmetry.space_group_name_H-M   'P 1'
#
loop_
_entity.id
_entity.type
_entity.pdbx_description
1 polymer ?
#
loop_
_entity_poly.entity_id
_entity_poly.type
_entity_poly.pdbx_seq_one_letter_code
_entity_poly.pdbx_strand_id
1 'polypeptide(L)'
;MIETLEEEPRALKRFELTADTLGYIERFANLMATAGVTVPEPYRGKPGNCAAVTIQALQWGMNPFAVAAKTHFVNNQIGYEAQLIIAAVNTSGLLTDRLNWEWFGGWEKIVGQFAERESKTKKNEHGEPVRYRVPAWNIEDEEGLGVRCFATLKGEREPRVLTIMMKQARVRNSTLWADDPKQQIAYLSGKRWSRLHTSEVVFGVRTPDELEVVGSGVRDMGPVEEVRRESVAPESSRTDSVKQRMKKNTPPRDAAPTLDDVLRLIADANSAEELTAAGEQATRLRSDREKEIARTAYADKIAAARAASQASRKETDAEPVALTFAQVMDGLEKAVAIEALDLAGDLIRNVPDEGQREELEEFYVTKRHKMGGEQ
;
A
#
# COMPACT_ATOMS: atom_id res chain seq x y z
N MET A 1 -34.75 29.48 -29.89
CA MET A 1 -35.37 28.62 -28.88
C MET A 1 -34.29 27.63 -28.44
N ILE A 2 -33.47 28.06 -27.49
CA ILE A 2 -32.37 27.26 -26.96
C ILE A 2 -33.02 26.41 -25.89
N GLU A 3 -33.22 25.12 -26.16
CA GLU A 3 -33.64 24.16 -25.15
C GLU A 3 -32.59 24.19 -24.03
N THR A 4 -33.02 24.69 -22.89
CA THR A 4 -32.33 24.53 -21.62
C THR A 4 -32.23 23.04 -21.35
N LEU A 5 -31.04 22.49 -21.56
CA LEU A 5 -30.63 21.24 -20.93
C LEU A 5 -30.65 21.49 -19.42
N GLU A 6 -31.82 21.31 -18.81
CA GLU A 6 -31.92 20.94 -17.41
C GLU A 6 -31.28 19.56 -17.29
N GLU A 7 -29.93 19.51 -17.27
CA GLU A 7 -29.23 18.35 -16.79
C GLU A 7 -29.64 18.19 -15.33
N GLU A 8 -30.51 17.21 -15.06
CA GLU A 8 -30.71 16.67 -13.72
C GLU A 8 -29.31 16.54 -13.08
N PRO A 9 -29.14 16.94 -11.80
CA PRO A 9 -27.85 16.83 -11.14
C PRO A 9 -27.43 15.37 -11.28
N ARG A 10 -26.40 15.08 -12.09
CA ARG A 10 -25.87 13.75 -12.32
C ARG A 10 -25.58 13.16 -10.95
N ALA A 11 -26.52 12.39 -10.41
CA ALA A 11 -26.30 11.61 -9.22
C ALA A 11 -25.09 10.75 -9.58
N LEU A 12 -24.00 10.88 -8.83
CA LEU A 12 -22.83 10.03 -8.98
C LEU A 12 -23.35 8.60 -8.96
N LYS A 13 -23.43 7.95 -10.13
CA LYS A 13 -23.73 6.51 -10.20
C LYS A 13 -22.72 5.87 -9.28
N ARG A 14 -23.23 5.24 -8.22
CA ARG A 14 -22.40 4.59 -7.20
C ARG A 14 -21.37 3.73 -7.95
N PHE A 15 -20.09 4.01 -7.73
CA PHE A 15 -19.03 3.25 -8.38
C PHE A 15 -19.20 1.77 -8.01
N GLU A 16 -19.48 0.95 -9.03
CA GLU A 16 -19.65 -0.51 -8.88
C GLU A 16 -18.40 -1.21 -9.38
N LEU A 17 -17.91 -2.14 -8.56
CA LEU A 17 -16.72 -2.93 -8.89
C LEU A 17 -17.17 -4.20 -9.64
N THR A 18 -17.19 -4.11 -10.96
CA THR A 18 -17.46 -5.23 -11.89
C THR A 18 -16.17 -5.73 -12.55
N ALA A 19 -16.20 -6.90 -13.18
CA ALA A 19 -15.06 -7.44 -13.94
C ALA A 19 -14.55 -6.45 -15.00
N ASP A 20 -15.47 -5.80 -15.72
CA ASP A 20 -15.12 -4.80 -16.74
C ASP A 20 -14.43 -3.57 -16.14
N THR A 21 -14.94 -3.08 -15.01
CA THR A 21 -14.34 -1.94 -14.31
C THR A 21 -12.96 -2.28 -13.75
N LEU A 22 -12.76 -3.51 -13.28
CA LEU A 22 -11.46 -4.00 -12.81
C LEU A 22 -10.46 -4.06 -13.97
N GLY A 23 -10.86 -4.56 -15.14
CA GLY A 23 -10.02 -4.54 -16.33
C GLY A 23 -9.67 -3.13 -16.80
N TYR A 24 -10.59 -2.16 -16.66
CA TYR A 24 -10.29 -0.75 -16.92
C TYR A 24 -9.29 -0.17 -15.90
N ILE A 25 -9.50 -0.45 -14.61
CA ILE A 25 -8.60 0.00 -13.53
C ILE A 25 -7.20 -0.56 -13.75
N GLU A 26 -7.07 -1.84 -14.10
CA GLU A 26 -5.78 -2.47 -14.37
C GLU A 26 -5.03 -1.76 -15.51
N ARG A 27 -5.69 -1.55 -16.65
CA ARG A 27 -5.09 -0.83 -17.79
C ARG A 27 -4.69 0.60 -17.43
N PHE A 28 -5.57 1.32 -16.74
CA PHE A 28 -5.30 2.69 -16.33
C PHE A 28 -4.17 2.77 -15.30
N ALA A 29 -4.11 1.82 -14.36
CA ALA A 29 -3.06 1.72 -13.36
C ALA A 29 -1.70 1.43 -13.98
N ASN A 30 -1.64 0.57 -15.01
CA ASN A 30 -0.43 0.31 -15.78
C ASN A 30 0.06 1.58 -16.51
N LEU A 31 -0.86 2.35 -17.11
CA LEU A 31 -0.53 3.65 -17.72
C LEU A 31 -0.02 4.64 -16.67
N MET A 32 -0.71 4.74 -15.54
CA MET A 32 -0.33 5.65 -14.46
C MET A 32 1.05 5.28 -13.87
N ALA A 33 1.38 4.00 -13.79
CA ALA A 33 2.69 3.53 -13.33
C ALA A 33 3.84 3.95 -14.26
N THR A 34 3.60 4.12 -15.57
CA THR A 34 4.60 4.55 -16.54
C THR A 34 4.66 6.07 -16.74
N ALA A 35 3.75 6.84 -16.11
CA ALA A 35 3.60 8.28 -16.32
C ALA A 35 4.72 9.16 -15.71
N GLY A 36 5.82 8.55 -15.23
CA GLY A 36 7.05 9.24 -14.83
C GLY A 36 6.83 10.32 -13.76
N VAL A 37 7.30 11.53 -14.04
CA VAL A 37 7.28 12.66 -13.08
C VAL A 37 5.87 13.15 -12.74
N THR A 38 4.86 12.81 -13.55
CA THR A 38 3.46 13.22 -13.31
C THR A 38 2.80 12.48 -12.16
N VAL A 39 3.42 11.39 -11.68
CA VAL A 39 2.99 10.64 -10.50
C VAL A 39 4.08 10.65 -9.43
N PRO A 40 3.72 10.62 -8.13
CA PRO A 40 4.70 10.51 -7.06
C PRO A 40 5.54 9.24 -7.15
N GLU A 41 6.78 9.30 -6.67
CA GLU A 41 7.74 8.20 -6.76
C GLU A 41 7.20 6.84 -6.25
N PRO A 42 6.43 6.76 -5.15
CA PRO A 42 5.88 5.48 -4.70
C PRO A 42 4.86 4.83 -5.65
N TYR A 43 4.42 5.50 -6.71
CA TYR A 43 3.52 4.94 -7.73
C TYR A 43 4.25 4.52 -9.02
N ARG A 44 5.44 5.09 -9.28
CA ARG A 44 6.19 4.85 -10.52
C ARG A 44 6.62 3.38 -10.62
N GLY A 45 6.29 2.73 -11.74
CA GLY A 45 6.56 1.31 -11.96
C GLY A 45 5.80 0.37 -11.02
N LYS A 46 4.81 0.86 -10.26
CA LYS A 46 4.07 0.09 -9.26
C LYS A 46 2.56 0.11 -9.58
N PRO A 47 2.10 -0.68 -10.57
CA PRO A 47 0.70 -0.67 -10.99
C PRO A 47 -0.28 -1.03 -9.86
N GLY A 48 0.11 -1.88 -8.91
CA GLY A 48 -0.73 -2.17 -7.73
C GLY A 48 -1.04 -0.92 -6.88
N ASN A 49 -0.05 -0.05 -6.66
CA ASN A 49 -0.25 1.22 -5.94
C ASN A 49 -1.14 2.16 -6.77
N CYS A 50 -0.93 2.22 -8.09
CA CYS A 50 -1.74 3.01 -9.00
C CYS A 50 -3.20 2.54 -9.03
N ALA A 51 -3.44 1.23 -9.02
CA ALA A 51 -4.78 0.65 -8.98
C ALA A 51 -5.51 1.03 -7.68
N ALA A 52 -4.83 0.92 -6.54
CA ALA A 52 -5.40 1.28 -5.24
C ALA A 52 -5.84 2.76 -5.18
N VAL A 53 -4.98 3.68 -5.62
CA VAL A 53 -5.34 5.11 -5.64
C VAL A 53 -6.39 5.44 -6.70
N THR A 54 -6.40 4.72 -7.84
CA THR A 54 -7.42 4.87 -8.87
C THR A 54 -8.80 4.45 -8.36
N ILE A 55 -8.90 3.33 -7.65
CA ILE A 55 -10.15 2.89 -7.02
C ILE A 55 -10.64 3.94 -6.02
N GLN A 56 -9.75 4.46 -5.18
CA GLN A 56 -10.13 5.50 -4.21
C GLN A 56 -10.60 6.78 -4.91
N ALA A 57 -9.92 7.19 -5.97
CA ALA A 57 -10.30 8.35 -6.76
C ALA A 57 -11.67 8.19 -7.44
N LEU A 58 -11.96 7.00 -7.98
CA LEU A 58 -13.25 6.68 -8.58
C LEU A 58 -14.38 6.71 -7.53
N GLN A 59 -14.14 6.21 -6.32
CA GLN A 59 -15.11 6.29 -5.22
C GLN A 59 -15.43 7.74 -4.83
N TRP A 60 -14.44 8.64 -4.87
CA TRP A 60 -14.64 10.07 -4.61
C TRP A 60 -15.10 10.88 -5.84
N GLY A 61 -15.19 10.25 -7.02
CA GLY A 61 -15.47 10.96 -8.27
C GLY A 61 -14.38 11.97 -8.65
N MET A 62 -13.12 11.70 -8.31
CA MET A 62 -11.97 12.59 -8.49
C MET A 62 -10.97 12.07 -9.53
N ASN A 63 -10.12 12.96 -10.04
CA ASN A 63 -9.03 12.61 -10.94
C ASN A 63 -7.94 11.78 -10.19
N PRO A 64 -7.64 10.54 -10.63
CA PRO A 64 -6.62 9.69 -9.98
C PRO A 64 -5.23 10.33 -9.84
N PHE A 65 -4.78 11.11 -10.81
CA PHE A 65 -3.48 11.80 -10.73
C PHE A 65 -3.47 12.87 -9.64
N ALA A 66 -4.56 13.62 -9.51
CA ALA A 66 -4.70 14.65 -8.47
C ALA A 66 -4.80 14.01 -7.07
N VAL A 67 -5.52 12.89 -6.94
CA VAL A 67 -5.59 12.12 -5.70
C VAL A 67 -4.22 11.60 -5.32
N ALA A 68 -3.49 10.96 -6.25
CA ALA A 68 -2.14 10.46 -6.00
C ALA A 68 -1.16 11.54 -5.56
N ALA A 69 -1.21 12.73 -6.18
CA ALA A 69 -0.37 13.87 -5.80
C ALA A 69 -0.60 14.36 -4.35
N LYS A 70 -1.70 13.94 -3.72
CA LYS A 70 -2.11 14.31 -2.36
C LYS A 70 -2.05 13.13 -1.39
N THR A 71 -1.11 12.22 -1.62
CA THR A 71 -0.83 11.07 -0.77
C THR A 71 0.60 11.10 -0.24
N HIS A 72 0.80 10.47 0.92
CA HIS A 72 2.10 10.19 1.49
C HIS A 72 2.19 8.72 1.90
N PHE A 73 3.34 8.11 1.67
CA PHE A 73 3.60 6.73 2.08
C PHE A 73 4.29 6.74 3.43
N VAL A 74 3.65 6.14 4.44
CA VAL A 74 4.19 6.00 5.79
C VAL A 74 4.09 4.52 6.17
N ASN A 75 5.22 3.88 6.50
CA ASN A 75 5.27 2.45 6.84
C ASN A 75 4.58 1.55 5.80
N ASN A 76 4.87 1.78 4.51
CA ASN A 76 4.24 1.08 3.37
C ASN A 76 2.71 1.20 3.27
N GLN A 77 2.09 2.14 3.99
CA GLN A 77 0.66 2.44 3.88
C GLN A 77 0.45 3.80 3.21
N ILE A 78 -0.63 3.89 2.43
CA ILE A 78 -1.04 5.13 1.75
C ILE A 78 -1.80 6.00 2.74
N GLY A 79 -1.25 7.15 3.07
CA GLY A 79 -1.91 8.23 3.81
C GLY A 79 -2.43 9.28 2.86
N TYR A 80 -3.64 9.78 3.10
CA TYR A 80 -4.29 10.81 2.30
C TYR A 80 -4.26 12.15 3.04
N GLU A 81 -3.83 13.22 2.36
CA GLU A 81 -3.77 14.55 2.97
C GLU A 81 -5.16 15.03 3.41
N ALA A 82 -5.20 15.80 4.50
CA ALA A 82 -6.44 16.36 5.02
C ALA A 82 -7.18 17.23 3.98
N GLN A 83 -6.44 17.96 3.14
CA GLN A 83 -7.01 18.77 2.05
C GLN A 83 -7.84 17.92 1.08
N LEU A 84 -7.35 16.72 0.76
CA LEU A 84 -8.02 15.81 -0.15
C LEU A 84 -9.31 15.24 0.46
N ILE A 85 -9.28 14.90 1.75
CA ILE A 85 -10.48 14.47 2.48
C ILE A 85 -11.52 15.59 2.53
N ILE A 86 -11.10 16.82 2.83
CA ILE A 86 -11.96 18.00 2.84
C ILE A 86 -12.58 18.24 1.45
N ALA A 87 -11.79 18.08 0.38
CA ALA A 87 -12.30 18.16 -0.98
C ALA A 87 -13.37 17.08 -1.23
N ALA A 88 -13.09 15.82 -0.88
CA ALA A 88 -14.01 14.70 -1.09
C ALA A 88 -15.34 14.90 -0.36
N VAL A 89 -15.30 15.40 0.88
CA VAL A 89 -16.52 15.71 1.64
C VAL A 89 -17.29 16.86 1.01
N ASN A 90 -16.63 17.95 0.63
CA ASN A 90 -17.28 19.09 -0.01
C ASN A 90 -17.93 18.72 -1.35
N THR A 91 -17.38 17.76 -2.10
CA THR A 91 -17.91 17.32 -3.40
C THR A 91 -18.80 16.07 -3.32
N SER A 92 -18.96 15.47 -2.14
CA SER A 92 -19.74 14.24 -1.93
C SER A 92 -21.24 14.39 -2.23
N GLY A 93 -21.73 15.63 -2.24
CA GLY A 93 -23.16 15.92 -2.31
C GLY A 93 -23.91 15.61 -1.02
N LEU A 94 -23.25 15.30 0.09
CA LEU A 94 -23.88 15.11 1.41
C LEU A 94 -24.15 16.43 2.14
N LEU A 95 -23.35 17.46 1.87
CA LEU A 95 -23.48 18.76 2.52
C LEU A 95 -24.42 19.68 1.72
N THR A 96 -25.15 20.57 2.40
CA THR A 96 -25.87 21.68 1.76
C THR A 96 -24.98 22.90 1.54
N ASP A 97 -23.95 23.05 2.37
CA ASP A 97 -22.89 24.04 2.28
C ASP A 97 -21.52 23.34 2.18
N ARG A 98 -20.42 24.06 2.41
CA ARG A 98 -19.08 23.48 2.50
C ARG A 98 -18.64 23.42 3.96
N LEU A 99 -17.57 22.69 4.25
CA LEU A 99 -16.89 22.83 5.53
C LEU A 99 -16.47 24.29 5.74
N ASN A 100 -16.88 24.84 6.88
CA ASN A 100 -16.59 26.18 7.33
C ASN A 100 -15.73 26.13 8.59
N TRP A 101 -15.00 27.20 8.84
CA TRP A 101 -14.14 27.33 10.01
C TRP A 101 -14.30 28.70 10.68
N GLU A 102 -14.30 28.68 12.01
CA GLU A 102 -14.24 29.87 12.83
C GLU A 102 -13.17 29.69 13.90
N TRP A 103 -12.12 30.52 13.83
CA TRP A 103 -11.03 30.53 14.79
C TRP A 103 -11.39 31.43 15.97
N PHE A 104 -11.08 30.98 17.18
CA PHE A 104 -11.30 31.74 18.40
C PHE A 104 -10.08 31.68 19.33
N GLY A 105 -10.00 32.62 20.27
CA GLY A 105 -8.85 32.82 21.16
C GLY A 105 -7.84 33.84 20.61
N GLY A 106 -6.86 34.21 21.44
CA GLY A 106 -5.84 35.23 21.13
C GLY A 106 -4.72 34.70 20.24
N TRP A 107 -5.01 34.41 18.98
CA TRP A 107 -4.06 33.83 18.02
C TRP A 107 -2.81 34.68 17.77
N GLU A 108 -2.85 35.97 18.11
CA GLU A 108 -1.73 36.92 18.03
C GLU A 108 -0.54 36.47 18.88
N LYS A 109 -0.77 35.60 19.89
CA LYS A 109 0.27 35.03 20.74
C LYS A 109 1.16 34.01 20.03
N ILE A 110 0.68 33.37 18.96
CA ILE A 110 1.40 32.28 18.30
C ILE A 110 1.61 32.52 16.80
N VAL A 111 0.71 33.25 16.15
CA VAL A 111 0.84 33.56 14.72
C VAL A 111 2.03 34.50 14.53
N GLY A 112 2.99 34.08 13.69
CA GLY A 112 4.22 34.84 13.42
C GLY A 112 5.33 34.65 14.45
N GLN A 113 5.12 33.84 15.49
CA GLN A 113 6.13 33.54 16.51
C GLN A 113 6.91 32.28 16.10
N PHE A 114 7.94 32.42 15.28
CA PHE A 114 8.79 31.30 14.88
C PHE A 114 10.27 31.61 15.00
N ALA A 115 11.06 30.57 15.23
CA ALA A 115 12.51 30.64 15.25
C ALA A 115 13.07 29.83 14.07
N GLU A 116 14.11 30.35 13.43
CA GLU A 116 14.84 29.60 12.40
C GLU A 116 15.85 28.66 13.06
N ARG A 117 15.88 27.41 12.61
CA ARG A 117 16.85 26.40 13.01
C ARG A 117 17.49 25.77 11.79
N GLU A 118 18.75 25.41 11.94
CA GLU A 118 19.51 24.72 10.89
C GLU A 118 19.34 23.20 11.04
N SER A 119 19.07 22.52 9.93
CA SER A 119 18.93 21.07 9.88
C SER A 119 20.30 20.42 10.03
N LYS A 120 20.44 19.55 11.04
CA LYS A 120 21.66 18.77 11.25
C LYS A 120 21.83 17.65 10.21
N THR A 121 20.75 17.29 9.52
CA THR A 121 20.70 16.09 8.67
C THR A 121 20.48 16.42 7.20
N LYS A 122 19.71 17.46 6.88
CA LYS A 122 19.44 17.87 5.49
C LYS A 122 20.34 19.02 5.09
N LYS A 123 21.10 18.81 4.01
CA LYS A 123 21.93 19.83 3.36
C LYS A 123 21.28 20.24 2.04
N ASN A 124 21.41 21.51 1.67
CA ASN A 124 20.97 22.03 0.37
C ASN A 124 21.92 21.53 -0.75
N GLU A 125 21.60 21.83 -1.99
CA GLU A 125 22.43 21.49 -3.17
C GLU A 125 23.84 22.08 -3.12
N HIS A 126 24.10 23.05 -2.24
CA HIS A 126 25.39 23.70 -2.03
C HIS A 126 26.13 23.19 -0.78
N GLY A 127 25.62 22.14 -0.12
CA GLY A 127 26.24 21.49 1.02
C GLY A 127 26.03 22.20 2.37
N GLU A 128 25.24 23.27 2.42
CA GLU A 128 24.91 24.02 3.63
C GLU A 128 23.69 23.43 4.34
N PRO A 129 23.59 23.56 5.69
CA PRO A 129 22.42 23.13 6.44
C PRO A 129 21.12 23.81 5.97
N VAL A 130 20.07 23.02 5.70
CA VAL A 130 18.76 23.58 5.35
C VAL A 130 18.16 24.28 6.57
N ARG A 131 17.85 25.57 6.45
CA ARG A 131 17.12 26.32 7.47
C ARG A 131 15.64 25.98 7.43
N TYR A 132 15.05 25.76 8.60
CA TYR A 132 13.62 25.52 8.76
C TYR A 132 13.08 26.28 9.95
N ARG A 133 11.82 26.67 9.88
CA ARG A 133 11.14 27.40 10.96
C ARG A 133 10.51 26.42 11.93
N VAL A 134 10.63 26.73 13.22
CA VAL A 134 9.99 26.00 14.32
C VAL A 134 9.15 26.95 15.16
N PRO A 135 8.08 26.45 15.81
CA PRO A 135 7.30 27.25 16.75
C PRO A 135 8.20 27.84 17.84
N ALA A 136 8.04 29.14 18.12
CA ALA A 136 8.77 29.86 19.16
C ALA A 136 7.85 30.34 20.30
N TRP A 137 6.71 29.69 20.48
CA TRP A 137 5.78 29.92 21.61
C TRP A 137 5.75 28.70 22.55
N ASN A 138 5.20 28.89 23.75
CA ASN A 138 5.02 27.83 24.73
C ASN A 138 3.60 27.26 24.68
N ILE A 139 3.39 26.09 25.28
CA ILE A 139 2.07 25.43 25.29
C ILE A 139 1.05 26.29 26.05
N GLU A 140 1.48 27.05 27.05
CA GLU A 140 0.65 28.00 27.80
C GLU A 140 0.04 29.08 26.90
N ASP A 141 0.78 29.51 25.87
CA ASP A 141 0.33 30.52 24.91
C ASP A 141 -0.83 30.01 24.03
N GLU A 142 -1.01 28.68 23.97
CA GLU A 142 -2.10 28.03 23.25
C GLU A 142 -3.40 27.92 24.06
N GLU A 143 -3.40 28.38 25.31
CA GLU A 143 -4.59 28.33 26.17
C GLU A 143 -5.73 29.15 25.55
N GLY A 144 -6.92 28.53 25.49
CA GLY A 144 -8.09 29.14 24.87
C GLY A 144 -8.04 29.28 23.34
N LEU A 145 -6.96 28.88 22.66
CA LEU A 145 -6.89 28.89 21.19
C LEU A 145 -7.58 27.66 20.60
N GLY A 146 -8.42 27.88 19.58
CA GLY A 146 -9.07 26.77 18.90
C GLY A 146 -9.77 27.18 17.62
N VAL A 147 -10.36 26.18 16.98
CA VAL A 147 -11.16 26.32 15.75
C VAL A 147 -12.45 25.52 15.89
N ARG A 148 -13.55 26.11 15.44
CA ARG A 148 -14.82 25.42 15.21
C ARG A 148 -14.91 25.08 13.73
N CYS A 149 -15.01 23.80 13.41
CA CYS A 149 -15.28 23.32 12.05
C CYS A 149 -16.75 22.89 11.98
N PHE A 150 -17.48 23.34 10.96
CA PHE A 150 -18.91 23.03 10.85
C PHE A 150 -19.40 22.98 9.41
N ALA A 151 -20.45 22.19 9.18
CA ALA A 151 -21.23 22.14 7.95
C ALA A 151 -22.61 21.56 8.25
N THR A 152 -23.54 21.78 7.33
CA THR A 152 -24.92 21.30 7.41
C THR A 152 -25.10 20.13 6.45
N LEU A 153 -25.58 18.98 6.97
CA LEU A 153 -25.91 17.83 6.13
C LEU A 153 -27.26 18.02 5.45
N LYS A 154 -27.41 17.47 4.24
CA LYS A 154 -28.70 17.45 3.54
C LYS A 154 -29.76 16.76 4.39
N GLY A 155 -30.88 17.45 4.58
CA GLY A 155 -31.99 17.00 5.42
C GLY A 155 -31.90 17.47 6.87
N GLU A 156 -30.78 18.02 7.32
CA GLU A 156 -30.65 18.64 8.63
C GLU A 156 -30.95 20.15 8.57
N ARG A 157 -31.46 20.70 9.68
CA ARG A 157 -31.74 22.15 9.81
C ARG A 157 -30.62 22.92 10.50
N GLU A 158 -29.84 22.23 11.32
CA GLU A 158 -28.78 22.82 12.12
C GLU A 158 -27.42 22.28 11.67
N PRO A 159 -26.37 23.12 11.66
CA PRO A 159 -25.03 22.67 11.30
C PRO A 159 -24.47 21.77 12.40
N ARG A 160 -23.75 20.72 12.00
CA ARG A 160 -22.94 19.94 12.93
C ARG A 160 -21.62 20.65 13.17
N VAL A 161 -21.25 20.84 14.44
CA VAL A 161 -20.07 21.61 14.84
C VAL A 161 -19.09 20.73 15.60
N LEU A 162 -17.82 20.76 15.19
CA LEU A 162 -16.70 20.16 15.92
C LEU A 162 -15.75 21.27 16.37
N THR A 163 -15.50 21.33 17.67
CA THR A 163 -14.52 22.26 18.25
C THR A 163 -13.22 21.53 18.56
N ILE A 164 -12.10 22.09 18.12
CA ILE A 164 -10.76 21.58 18.45
C ILE A 164 -9.92 22.70 19.05
N MET A 165 -9.34 22.42 20.21
CA MET A 165 -8.37 23.31 20.85
C MET A 165 -6.97 23.06 20.26
N MET A 166 -6.17 24.11 20.14
CA MET A 166 -4.78 24.02 19.65
C MET A 166 -3.96 23.00 20.48
N LYS A 167 -4.15 22.99 21.80
CA LYS A 167 -3.54 22.02 22.72
C LYS A 167 -3.89 20.55 22.43
N GLN A 168 -5.01 20.28 21.77
CA GLN A 168 -5.40 18.91 21.39
C GLN A 168 -4.70 18.41 20.12
N ALA A 169 -4.04 19.29 19.37
CA ALA A 169 -3.24 18.94 18.20
C ALA A 169 -1.87 18.39 18.61
N ARG A 170 -1.83 17.10 19.00
CA ARG A 170 -0.60 16.45 19.52
C ARG A 170 0.49 16.22 18.47
N VAL A 171 0.11 15.85 17.25
CA VAL A 171 1.06 15.53 16.17
C VAL A 171 1.26 16.77 15.30
N ARG A 172 2.49 17.32 15.28
CA ARG A 172 2.84 18.56 14.58
C ARG A 172 4.15 18.44 13.80
N ASN A 173 4.24 17.40 12.98
CA ASN A 173 5.49 17.02 12.29
C ASN A 173 5.81 17.89 11.07
N SER A 174 4.88 18.77 10.65
CA SER A 174 5.11 19.74 9.58
C SER A 174 5.67 21.06 10.11
N THR A 175 6.66 21.62 9.43
CA THR A 175 7.17 22.98 9.73
C THR A 175 6.10 24.05 9.54
N LEU A 176 5.07 23.77 8.73
CA LEU A 176 3.91 24.65 8.55
C LEU A 176 3.13 24.89 9.84
N TRP A 177 3.29 24.06 10.88
CA TRP A 177 2.72 24.38 12.19
C TRP A 177 3.32 25.64 12.80
N ALA A 178 4.56 26.01 12.44
CA ALA A 178 5.20 27.27 12.83
C ALA A 178 4.77 28.44 11.92
N ASP A 179 4.72 28.21 10.61
CA ASP A 179 4.43 29.24 9.62
C ASP A 179 2.94 29.64 9.58
N ASP A 180 2.05 28.65 9.57
CA ASP A 180 0.60 28.84 9.48
C ASP A 180 -0.15 27.86 10.39
N PRO A 181 -0.13 28.09 11.72
CA PRO A 181 -0.81 27.22 12.68
C PRO A 181 -2.34 27.22 12.49
N LYS A 182 -2.92 28.32 12.00
CA LYS A 182 -4.37 28.44 11.77
C LYS A 182 -4.83 27.51 10.65
N GLN A 183 -4.07 27.44 9.56
CA GLN A 183 -4.36 26.52 8.47
C GLN A 183 -4.18 25.06 8.90
N GLN A 184 -3.11 24.75 9.64
CA GLN A 184 -2.86 23.38 10.09
C GLN A 184 -3.97 22.84 11.02
N ILE A 185 -4.43 23.64 11.99
CA ILE A 185 -5.54 23.24 12.86
C ILE A 185 -6.88 23.13 12.09
N ALA A 186 -7.08 23.95 11.06
CA ALA A 186 -8.26 23.86 10.20
C ALA A 186 -8.28 22.54 9.42
N TYR A 187 -7.14 22.11 8.89
CA TYR A 187 -7.02 20.79 8.25
C TYR A 187 -7.25 19.65 9.22
N LEU A 188 -6.71 19.73 10.45
CA LEU A 188 -6.95 18.74 11.50
C LEU A 188 -8.43 18.65 11.89
N SER A 189 -9.10 19.80 12.03
CA SER A 189 -10.53 19.84 12.37
C SER A 189 -11.41 19.36 11.24
N GLY A 190 -11.11 19.73 9.99
CA GLY A 190 -11.82 19.26 8.81
C GLY A 190 -11.83 17.74 8.73
N LYS A 191 -10.66 17.09 8.77
CA LYS A 191 -10.60 15.62 8.69
C LYS A 191 -11.27 14.91 9.88
N ARG A 192 -11.21 15.48 11.10
CA ARG A 192 -11.86 14.88 12.28
C ARG A 192 -13.37 15.05 12.23
N TRP A 193 -13.85 16.20 11.75
CA TRP A 193 -15.27 16.43 11.49
C TRP A 193 -15.76 15.43 10.44
N SER A 194 -15.02 15.28 9.33
CA SER A 194 -15.34 14.33 8.26
C SER A 194 -15.42 12.90 8.76
N ARG A 195 -14.49 12.49 9.63
CA ARG A 195 -14.50 11.17 10.25
C ARG A 195 -15.72 10.94 11.13
N LEU A 196 -16.18 11.97 11.85
CA LEU A 196 -17.29 11.86 12.79
C LEU A 196 -18.65 11.92 12.09
N HIS A 197 -18.80 12.75 11.07
CA HIS A 197 -20.11 13.08 10.50
C HIS A 197 -20.34 12.61 9.07
N THR A 198 -19.29 12.26 8.34
CA THR A 198 -19.34 11.74 6.96
C THR A 198 -18.38 10.57 6.81
N SER A 199 -18.44 9.61 7.74
CA SER A 199 -17.54 8.45 7.76
C SER A 199 -17.62 7.62 6.48
N GLU A 200 -18.80 7.59 5.86
CA GLU A 200 -19.10 6.98 4.58
C GLU A 200 -18.39 7.64 3.40
N VAL A 201 -17.89 8.88 3.52
CA VAL A 201 -17.02 9.47 2.49
C VAL A 201 -15.56 9.08 2.73
N VAL A 202 -15.16 9.00 4.01
CA VAL A 202 -13.78 8.71 4.40
C VAL A 202 -13.44 7.22 4.21
N PHE A 203 -14.40 6.30 4.33
CA PHE A 203 -14.20 4.85 4.11
C PHE A 203 -12.99 4.24 4.85
N GLY A 204 -12.62 4.81 6.00
CA GLY A 204 -11.50 4.33 6.80
C GLY A 204 -10.11 4.70 6.27
N VAL A 205 -10.00 5.59 5.27
CA VAL A 205 -8.71 6.12 4.85
C VAL A 205 -8.01 6.82 6.02
N ARG A 206 -6.69 6.66 6.07
CA ARG A 206 -5.85 7.23 7.12
C ARG A 206 -5.14 8.46 6.60
N THR A 207 -4.94 9.44 7.46
CA THR A 207 -4.07 10.57 7.15
C THR A 207 -2.62 10.27 7.56
N PRO A 208 -1.62 10.96 6.99
CA PRO A 208 -0.21 10.66 7.24
C PRO A 208 0.16 10.67 8.74
N ASP A 209 -0.33 11.66 9.49
CA ASP A 209 -0.09 11.78 10.93
C ASP A 209 -0.69 10.63 11.76
N GLU A 210 -1.74 9.97 11.28
CA GLU A 210 -2.33 8.83 11.96
C GLU A 210 -1.52 7.55 11.69
N LEU A 211 -0.98 7.42 10.49
CA LEU A 211 -0.08 6.33 10.12
C LEU A 211 1.24 6.41 10.90
N GLU A 212 1.74 7.62 11.15
CA GLU A 212 2.94 7.85 11.96
C GLU A 212 2.73 7.40 13.41
N VAL A 213 1.55 7.67 14.00
CA VAL A 213 1.21 7.21 15.35
C VAL A 213 1.12 5.68 15.41
N VAL A 214 0.46 5.05 14.44
CA VAL A 214 0.35 3.58 14.39
C VAL A 214 1.72 2.92 14.17
N GLY A 215 2.59 3.54 13.38
CA GLY A 215 3.97 3.10 13.17
C GLY A 215 4.84 3.10 14.44
N SER A 216 4.53 3.97 15.39
CA SER A 216 5.20 4.00 16.70
C SER A 216 4.74 2.88 17.67
N GLY A 217 3.93 1.94 17.17
CA GLY A 217 3.05 1.06 17.95
C GLY A 217 3.50 -0.40 18.11
N VAL A 218 4.80 -0.68 18.21
CA VAL A 218 5.22 -1.77 19.10
C VAL A 218 5.83 -1.10 20.33
N ARG A 219 4.95 -0.65 21.23
CA ARG A 219 5.39 -0.37 22.60
C ARG A 219 5.58 -1.72 23.25
N ASP A 220 6.82 -2.04 23.61
CA ASP A 220 7.09 -3.12 24.55
C ASP A 220 6.31 -2.78 25.83
N MET A 221 5.23 -3.53 26.08
CA MET A 221 4.37 -3.32 27.24
C MET A 221 5.01 -3.86 28.52
N GLY A 222 6.28 -4.29 28.46
CA GLY A 222 6.94 -5.01 29.52
C GLY A 222 6.29 -6.38 29.75
N PRO A 223 6.91 -7.25 30.56
CA PRO A 223 6.23 -8.44 31.04
C PRO A 223 4.99 -8.02 31.85
N VAL A 224 3.84 -8.61 31.53
CA VAL A 224 2.61 -8.47 32.32
C VAL A 224 2.90 -8.90 33.75
N GLU A 225 2.86 -7.95 34.68
CA GLU A 225 2.85 -8.27 36.10
C GLU A 225 1.43 -8.76 36.43
N GLU A 226 1.23 -10.08 36.38
CA GLU A 226 -0.03 -10.69 36.82
C GLU A 226 -0.22 -10.35 38.30
N VAL A 227 -1.04 -9.35 38.60
CA VAL A 227 -1.51 -9.09 39.96
C VAL A 227 -2.44 -10.24 40.33
N ARG A 228 -1.83 -11.31 40.82
CA ARG A 228 -2.50 -12.48 41.36
C ARG A 228 -3.25 -12.00 42.60
N ARG A 229 -4.56 -11.74 42.48
CA ARG A 229 -5.42 -11.66 43.67
C ARG A 229 -5.22 -12.96 44.43
N GLU A 230 -4.76 -12.86 45.68
CA GLU A 230 -4.65 -13.99 46.59
C GLU A 230 -6.05 -14.54 46.84
N SER A 231 -6.46 -15.49 46.00
CA SER A 231 -7.55 -16.41 46.29
C SER A 231 -6.96 -17.62 46.99
N VAL A 232 -7.41 -17.84 48.21
CA VAL A 232 -7.11 -18.94 49.12
C VAL A 232 -7.05 -20.28 48.37
N ALA A 233 -5.97 -21.03 48.60
CA ALA A 233 -5.62 -22.26 47.91
C ALA A 233 -6.66 -23.39 48.09
N PRO A 234 -6.83 -24.25 47.07
CA PRO A 234 -7.12 -25.65 47.28
C PRO A 234 -6.00 -26.56 46.74
N GLU A 235 -5.98 -27.76 47.31
CA GLU A 235 -4.90 -28.74 47.33
C GLU A 235 -4.48 -29.29 45.95
N SER A 236 -3.21 -29.69 45.90
CA SER A 236 -2.52 -30.22 44.72
C SER A 236 -3.18 -31.48 44.15
N SER A 237 -3.67 -31.40 42.92
CA SER A 237 -4.10 -32.56 42.14
C SER A 237 -2.90 -33.28 41.52
N ARG A 238 -2.94 -34.62 41.50
CA ARG A 238 -1.99 -35.54 40.84
C ARG A 238 -1.78 -35.29 39.34
N THR A 239 -2.53 -34.38 38.72
CA THR A 239 -2.34 -33.93 37.34
C THR A 239 -1.23 -32.87 37.18
N ASP A 240 -0.86 -32.16 38.25
CA ASP A 240 0.16 -31.10 38.20
C ASP A 240 1.60 -31.65 38.19
N SER A 241 1.84 -32.80 38.80
CA SER A 241 3.15 -33.46 38.79
C SER A 241 3.53 -34.01 37.41
N VAL A 242 2.54 -34.35 36.57
CA VAL A 242 2.74 -34.76 35.17
C VAL A 242 3.02 -33.55 34.28
N LYS A 243 2.33 -32.42 34.49
CA LYS A 243 2.61 -31.14 33.79
C LYS A 243 3.99 -30.57 34.15
N GLN A 244 4.45 -30.72 35.41
CA GLN A 244 5.80 -30.32 35.82
C GLN A 244 6.90 -31.16 35.16
N ARG A 245 6.67 -32.46 34.92
CA ARG A 245 7.63 -33.31 34.20
C ARG A 245 7.69 -32.99 32.70
N MET A 246 6.57 -32.64 32.07
CA MET A 246 6.58 -32.21 30.66
C MET A 246 7.19 -30.81 30.45
N LYS A 247 7.08 -29.90 31.44
CA LYS A 247 7.76 -28.59 31.39
C LYS A 247 9.28 -28.67 31.46
N LYS A 248 9.86 -29.77 31.92
CA LYS A 248 11.33 -29.93 32.05
C LYS A 248 12.02 -30.24 30.71
N ASN A 249 11.27 -30.55 29.66
CA ASN A 249 11.80 -30.92 28.33
C ASN A 249 11.37 -29.97 27.20
N THR A 250 10.90 -28.78 27.52
CA THR A 250 10.63 -27.73 26.52
C THR A 250 11.65 -26.62 26.72
N PRO A 251 12.56 -26.37 25.76
CA PRO A 251 13.46 -25.23 25.87
C PRO A 251 12.64 -23.93 25.85
N PRO A 252 13.03 -22.93 26.67
CA PRO A 252 12.31 -21.67 26.81
C PRO A 252 12.31 -20.90 25.48
N ARG A 253 11.15 -20.32 25.15
CA ARG A 253 10.82 -19.70 23.86
C ARG A 253 11.54 -18.38 23.55
N ASP A 254 12.57 -18.02 24.32
CA ASP A 254 13.37 -16.79 24.18
C ASP A 254 14.90 -17.02 24.33
N ALA A 255 15.38 -18.26 24.19
CA ALA A 255 16.81 -18.51 24.08
C ALA A 255 17.29 -18.11 22.67
N ALA A 256 18.36 -17.30 22.59
CA ALA A 256 19.06 -17.03 21.34
C ALA A 256 19.32 -18.36 20.61
N PRO A 257 19.06 -18.45 19.29
CA PRO A 257 19.19 -19.69 18.54
C PRO A 257 20.63 -20.19 18.65
N THR A 258 20.81 -21.51 18.73
CA THR A 258 22.17 -22.08 18.72
C THR A 258 22.73 -22.10 17.31
N LEU A 259 24.06 -22.12 17.15
CA LEU A 259 24.69 -22.18 15.82
C LEU A 259 24.21 -23.39 15.01
N ASP A 260 24.04 -24.54 15.67
CA ASP A 260 23.58 -25.78 15.01
C ASP A 260 22.16 -25.66 14.45
N ASP A 261 21.27 -24.98 15.18
CA ASP A 261 19.89 -24.72 14.71
C ASP A 261 19.89 -23.81 13.48
N VAL A 262 20.72 -22.76 13.49
CA VAL A 262 20.84 -21.82 12.37
C VAL A 262 21.43 -22.50 11.13
N LEU A 263 22.49 -23.30 11.29
CA LEU A 263 23.10 -24.03 10.18
C LEU A 263 22.12 -25.04 9.57
N ARG A 264 21.31 -25.70 10.40
CA ARG A 264 20.25 -26.59 9.93
C ARG A 264 19.16 -25.85 9.15
N LEU A 265 18.71 -24.69 9.64
CA LEU A 265 17.73 -23.87 8.92
C LEU A 265 18.26 -23.38 7.57
N ILE A 266 19.54 -23.00 7.48
CA ILE A 266 20.18 -22.61 6.22
C ILE A 266 20.29 -23.82 5.27
N ALA A 267 20.61 -25.00 5.78
CA ALA A 267 20.70 -26.22 4.98
C ALA A 267 19.33 -26.68 4.45
N ASP A 268 18.28 -26.59 5.27
CA ASP A 268 16.92 -27.07 4.96
C ASP A 268 16.10 -26.07 4.12
N ALA A 269 16.53 -24.79 4.04
CA ALA A 269 15.83 -23.77 3.27
C ALA A 269 15.78 -24.11 1.76
N ASN A 270 14.56 -24.16 1.22
CA ASN A 270 14.28 -24.45 -0.19
C ASN A 270 13.61 -23.29 -0.92
N SER A 271 13.34 -22.17 -0.22
CA SER A 271 12.79 -20.95 -0.80
C SER A 271 13.60 -19.72 -0.40
N ALA A 272 13.45 -18.63 -1.17
CA ALA A 272 14.12 -17.37 -0.88
C ALA A 272 13.64 -16.76 0.47
N GLU A 273 12.39 -17.02 0.84
CA GLU A 273 11.78 -16.54 2.09
C GLU A 273 12.32 -17.28 3.32
N GLU A 274 12.40 -18.62 3.24
CA GLU A 274 12.99 -19.45 4.31
C GLU A 274 14.47 -19.13 4.52
N LEU A 275 15.20 -18.89 3.43
CA LEU A 275 16.60 -18.52 3.50
C LEU A 275 16.74 -17.16 4.19
N THR A 276 15.97 -16.15 3.79
CA THR A 276 15.97 -14.83 4.43
C THR A 276 15.67 -14.92 5.93
N ALA A 277 14.69 -15.74 6.32
CA ALA A 277 14.36 -15.98 7.72
C ALA A 277 15.52 -16.65 8.49
N ALA A 278 16.22 -17.61 7.88
CA ALA A 278 17.40 -18.23 8.47
C ALA A 278 18.56 -17.22 8.65
N GLY A 279 18.71 -16.29 7.71
CA GLY A 279 19.66 -15.19 7.79
C GLY A 279 19.36 -14.23 8.96
N GLU A 280 18.10 -13.93 9.22
CA GLU A 280 17.69 -13.14 10.39
C GLU A 280 18.00 -13.88 11.71
N GLN A 281 17.78 -15.19 11.77
CA GLN A 281 18.15 -16.00 12.94
C GLN A 281 19.66 -16.02 13.19
N ALA A 282 20.48 -16.05 12.12
CA ALA A 282 21.93 -15.96 12.23
C ALA A 282 22.42 -14.64 12.88
N THR A 283 21.70 -13.53 12.69
CA THR A 283 22.06 -12.25 13.32
C THR A 283 21.86 -12.24 14.84
N ARG A 284 21.03 -13.17 15.36
CA ARG A 284 20.69 -13.31 16.77
C ARG A 284 21.64 -14.24 17.54
N LEU A 285 22.64 -14.82 16.87
CA LEU A 285 23.70 -15.61 17.51
C LEU A 285 24.52 -14.75 18.49
N ARG A 286 24.97 -15.35 19.59
CA ARG A 286 25.62 -14.62 20.69
C ARG A 286 27.08 -14.30 20.41
N SER A 287 27.78 -15.17 19.70
CA SER A 287 29.22 -15.02 19.41
C SER A 287 29.45 -14.53 17.98
N ASP A 288 30.38 -13.60 17.79
CA ASP A 288 30.76 -13.11 16.46
C ASP A 288 31.43 -14.19 15.61
N ARG A 289 32.11 -15.16 16.24
CA ARG A 289 32.65 -16.33 15.54
C ARG A 289 31.55 -17.23 14.98
N GLU A 290 30.44 -17.39 15.71
CA GLU A 290 29.30 -18.19 15.27
C GLU A 290 28.54 -17.48 14.14
N LYS A 291 28.38 -16.15 14.23
CA LYS A 291 27.81 -15.33 13.15
C LYS A 291 28.61 -15.47 11.85
N GLU A 292 29.94 -15.49 11.94
CA GLU A 292 30.79 -15.62 10.76
C GLU A 292 30.62 -17.00 10.10
N ILE A 293 30.58 -18.07 10.89
CA ILE A 293 30.32 -19.44 10.38
C ILE A 293 28.92 -19.53 9.72
N ALA A 294 27.91 -18.91 10.32
CA ALA A 294 26.56 -18.88 9.74
C ALA A 294 26.51 -18.05 8.44
N ARG A 295 27.25 -16.94 8.34
CA ARG A 295 27.35 -16.13 7.11
C ARG A 295 28.01 -16.88 5.97
N THR A 296 29.08 -17.63 6.25
CA THR A 296 29.74 -18.46 5.23
C THR A 296 28.80 -19.54 4.71
N ALA A 297 28.09 -20.25 5.60
CA ALA A 297 27.11 -21.26 5.20
C ALA A 297 25.95 -20.67 4.38
N TYR A 298 25.49 -19.47 4.75
CA TYR A 298 24.47 -18.73 4.02
C TYR A 298 24.91 -18.35 2.60
N ALA A 299 26.13 -17.83 2.47
CA ALA A 299 26.72 -17.48 1.18
C ALA A 299 26.90 -18.71 0.27
N ASP A 300 27.36 -19.83 0.84
CA ASP A 300 27.54 -21.10 0.12
C ASP A 300 26.19 -21.65 -0.38
N LYS A 301 25.13 -21.57 0.43
CA LYS A 301 23.77 -21.99 0.02
C LYS A 301 23.21 -21.13 -1.10
N ILE A 302 23.43 -19.81 -1.08
CA ILE A 302 23.05 -18.91 -2.17
C ILE A 302 23.84 -19.23 -3.44
N ALA A 303 25.15 -19.46 -3.32
CA ALA A 303 26.00 -19.82 -4.46
C ALA A 303 25.54 -21.15 -5.09
N ALA A 304 25.22 -22.16 -4.27
CA ALA A 304 24.69 -23.44 -4.73
C ALA A 304 23.31 -23.30 -5.39
N ALA A 305 22.39 -22.50 -4.81
CA ALA A 305 21.08 -22.24 -5.41
C ALA A 305 21.19 -21.50 -6.76
N ARG A 306 22.13 -20.54 -6.86
CA ARG A 306 22.42 -19.85 -8.13
C ARG A 306 23.02 -20.79 -9.16
N ALA A 307 23.98 -21.63 -8.78
CA ALA A 307 24.57 -22.64 -9.66
C ALA A 307 23.52 -23.65 -10.16
N ALA A 308 22.62 -24.11 -9.29
CA ALA A 308 21.51 -24.99 -9.67
C ALA A 308 20.51 -24.30 -10.62
N SER A 309 20.19 -23.02 -10.39
CA SER A 309 19.32 -22.24 -11.28
C SER A 309 19.96 -21.96 -12.65
N GLN A 310 21.29 -21.79 -12.71
CA GLN A 310 22.03 -21.62 -13.96
C GLN A 310 22.19 -22.94 -14.73
N ALA A 311 22.32 -24.06 -14.03
CA ALA A 311 22.30 -25.40 -14.63
C ALA A 311 20.91 -25.72 -15.23
N SER A 312 19.82 -25.39 -14.52
CA SER A 312 18.44 -25.57 -15.01
C SER A 312 18.10 -24.62 -16.18
N ARG A 313 18.65 -23.40 -16.22
CA ARG A 313 18.53 -22.50 -17.38
C ARG A 313 19.24 -23.01 -18.63
N LYS A 314 20.35 -23.73 -18.49
CA LYS A 314 21.03 -24.34 -19.64
C LYS A 314 20.28 -25.53 -20.25
N GLU A 315 19.33 -26.13 -19.54
CA GLU A 315 18.46 -27.19 -20.08
C GLU A 315 17.16 -26.66 -20.73
N THR A 316 16.78 -25.41 -20.45
CA THR A 316 15.52 -24.82 -20.96
C THR A 316 15.69 -23.88 -22.15
N ASP A 317 16.92 -23.48 -22.49
CA ASP A 317 17.26 -22.80 -23.76
C ASP A 317 17.58 -23.84 -24.87
N ALA A 318 16.63 -24.72 -25.16
CA ALA A 318 16.61 -25.38 -26.47
C ALA A 318 16.01 -24.39 -27.49
N GLU A 319 16.72 -24.16 -28.58
CA GLU A 319 16.37 -23.23 -29.67
C GLU A 319 14.90 -23.35 -30.14
N PRO A 320 14.27 -22.26 -30.63
CA PRO A 320 12.92 -22.35 -31.19
C PRO A 320 12.95 -23.32 -32.38
N VAL A 321 12.28 -24.46 -32.23
CA VAL A 321 12.14 -25.45 -33.30
C VAL A 321 11.34 -24.80 -34.42
N ALA A 322 12.02 -24.44 -35.50
CA ALA A 322 11.39 -24.03 -36.75
C ALA A 322 10.44 -25.16 -37.21
N LEU A 323 9.15 -24.86 -37.28
CA LEU A 323 8.16 -25.83 -37.77
C LEU A 323 8.15 -25.79 -39.28
N THR A 324 8.13 -26.97 -39.90
CA THR A 324 7.98 -27.09 -41.35
C THR A 324 6.53 -26.88 -41.76
N PHE A 325 6.30 -26.40 -42.99
CA PHE A 325 4.95 -26.27 -43.56
C PHE A 325 4.10 -27.53 -43.39
N ALA A 326 4.67 -28.72 -43.64
CA ALA A 326 3.97 -29.99 -43.52
C ALA A 326 3.49 -30.29 -42.09
N GLN A 327 4.24 -29.88 -41.06
CA GLN A 327 3.87 -30.11 -39.66
C GLN A 327 2.73 -29.20 -39.22
N VAL A 328 2.71 -27.95 -39.69
CA VAL A 328 1.63 -27.01 -39.38
C VAL A 328 0.38 -27.34 -40.19
N MET A 329 0.53 -27.74 -41.46
CA MET A 329 -0.59 -28.17 -42.30
C MET A 329 -1.27 -29.43 -41.75
N ASP A 330 -0.51 -30.44 -41.32
CA ASP A 330 -1.05 -31.65 -40.70
C ASP A 330 -1.84 -31.35 -39.41
N GLY A 331 -1.35 -30.37 -38.61
CA GLY A 331 -2.06 -29.87 -37.44
C GLY A 331 -3.38 -29.16 -37.79
N LEU A 332 -3.36 -28.30 -38.81
CA LEU A 332 -4.55 -27.62 -39.32
C LEU A 332 -5.56 -28.60 -39.92
N GLU A 333 -5.13 -29.66 -40.61
CA GLU A 333 -5.99 -30.69 -41.19
C GLU A 333 -6.64 -31.59 -40.13
N LYS A 334 -5.88 -32.00 -39.11
CA LYS A 334 -6.37 -32.89 -38.04
C LYS A 334 -7.22 -32.18 -36.99
N ALA A 335 -7.22 -30.84 -36.95
CA ALA A 335 -8.08 -30.09 -36.07
C ALA A 335 -9.56 -30.35 -36.40
N VAL A 336 -10.30 -30.92 -35.45
CA VAL A 336 -11.76 -31.21 -35.55
C VAL A 336 -12.61 -30.21 -34.76
N ALA A 337 -12.00 -29.49 -33.80
CA ALA A 337 -12.64 -28.46 -32.99
C ALA A 337 -12.03 -27.09 -33.26
N ILE A 338 -12.82 -26.02 -33.10
CA ILE A 338 -12.39 -24.63 -33.32
C ILE A 338 -11.18 -24.27 -32.45
N GLU A 339 -11.17 -24.70 -31.17
CA GLU A 339 -10.05 -24.46 -30.26
C GLU A 339 -8.75 -25.14 -30.74
N ALA A 340 -8.85 -26.37 -31.25
CA ALA A 340 -7.71 -27.08 -31.80
C ALA A 340 -7.20 -26.46 -33.11
N LEU A 341 -8.12 -25.87 -33.90
CA LEU A 341 -7.80 -25.15 -35.12
C LEU A 341 -7.08 -23.83 -34.81
N ASP A 342 -7.54 -23.09 -33.81
CA ASP A 342 -6.93 -21.83 -33.38
C ASP A 342 -5.53 -22.06 -32.78
N LEU A 343 -5.35 -23.14 -31.99
CA LEU A 343 -4.02 -23.55 -31.50
C LEU A 343 -3.06 -23.93 -32.63
N ALA A 344 -3.54 -24.62 -33.66
CA ALA A 344 -2.73 -24.94 -34.85
C ALA A 344 -2.43 -23.68 -35.70
N GLY A 345 -3.35 -22.72 -35.73
CA GLY A 345 -3.15 -21.41 -36.37
C GLY A 345 -2.04 -20.59 -35.72
N ASP A 346 -1.93 -20.62 -34.39
CA ASP A 346 -0.85 -19.94 -33.66
C ASP A 346 0.56 -20.47 -34.01
N LEU A 347 0.66 -21.70 -34.52
CA LEU A 347 1.92 -22.32 -34.92
C LEU A 347 2.42 -21.86 -36.29
N ILE A 348 1.58 -21.19 -37.10
CA ILE A 348 1.96 -20.69 -38.44
C ILE A 348 3.13 -19.71 -38.35
N ARG A 349 3.19 -18.88 -37.29
CA ARG A 349 4.28 -17.91 -37.06
C ARG A 349 5.68 -18.55 -36.91
N ASN A 350 5.73 -19.86 -36.62
CA ASN A 350 6.97 -20.60 -36.43
C ASN A 350 7.49 -21.22 -37.73
N VAL A 351 6.81 -21.00 -38.86
CA VAL A 351 7.28 -21.38 -40.20
C VAL A 351 8.22 -20.29 -40.75
N PRO A 352 9.46 -20.64 -41.12
CA PRO A 352 10.45 -19.64 -41.55
C PRO A 352 10.10 -18.93 -42.87
N ASP A 353 9.49 -19.65 -43.81
CA ASP A 353 9.19 -19.16 -45.16
C ASP A 353 7.88 -18.36 -45.19
N GLU A 354 7.93 -17.15 -45.74
CA GLU A 354 6.81 -16.21 -45.74
C GLU A 354 5.67 -16.63 -46.69
N GLY A 355 6.00 -17.19 -47.86
CA GLY A 355 4.98 -17.69 -48.80
C GLY A 355 4.22 -18.90 -48.22
N GLN A 356 4.93 -19.78 -47.52
CA GLN A 356 4.32 -20.90 -46.80
C GLN A 356 3.40 -20.46 -45.66
N ARG A 357 3.68 -19.32 -45.01
CA ARG A 357 2.78 -18.75 -43.99
C ARG A 357 1.49 -18.25 -44.59
N GLU A 358 1.57 -17.53 -45.72
CA GLU A 358 0.38 -17.03 -46.43
C GLU A 358 -0.53 -18.18 -46.87
N GLU A 359 0.02 -19.27 -47.41
CA GLU A 359 -0.74 -20.47 -47.79
C GLU A 359 -1.42 -21.15 -46.59
N LEU A 360 -0.72 -21.24 -45.45
CA LEU A 360 -1.29 -21.82 -44.22
C LEU A 360 -2.38 -20.92 -43.61
N GLU A 361 -2.22 -19.59 -43.67
CA GLU A 361 -3.23 -18.64 -43.22
C GLU A 361 -4.50 -18.71 -44.08
N GLU A 362 -4.37 -18.81 -45.40
CA GLU A 362 -5.51 -18.97 -46.30
C GLU A 362 -6.27 -20.29 -46.02
N PHE A 363 -5.53 -21.38 -45.78
CA PHE A 363 -6.11 -22.66 -45.39
C PHE A 363 -6.84 -22.58 -44.03
N TYR A 364 -6.21 -21.95 -43.03
CA TYR A 364 -6.80 -21.74 -41.70
C TYR A 364 -8.10 -20.94 -41.79
N VAL A 365 -8.10 -19.80 -42.50
CA VAL A 365 -9.29 -18.94 -42.68
C VAL A 365 -10.41 -19.72 -43.38
N THR A 366 -10.07 -20.46 -44.44
CA THR A 366 -11.04 -21.28 -45.19
C THR A 366 -11.66 -22.37 -44.30
N LYS A 367 -10.86 -23.06 -43.49
CA LYS A 367 -11.34 -24.13 -42.60
C LYS A 367 -12.15 -23.57 -41.43
N ARG A 368 -11.75 -22.43 -40.87
CA ARG A 368 -12.48 -21.73 -39.81
C ARG A 368 -13.86 -21.27 -40.28
N HIS A 369 -13.96 -20.75 -41.50
CA HIS A 369 -15.24 -20.39 -42.10
C HIS A 369 -16.15 -21.61 -42.34
N LYS A 370 -15.60 -22.75 -42.78
CA LYS A 370 -16.37 -24.00 -42.93
C LYS A 370 -16.88 -24.52 -41.59
N MET A 371 -16.07 -24.50 -40.54
CA MET A 371 -16.46 -24.96 -39.20
C MET A 371 -17.42 -24.00 -38.48
N GLY A 372 -17.35 -22.70 -38.78
CA GLY A 372 -18.28 -21.69 -38.23
C GLY A 372 -19.63 -21.60 -38.95
N GLY A 373 -19.76 -22.20 -40.14
CA GLY A 373 -20.98 -22.18 -40.95
C GLY A 373 -21.94 -23.35 -40.71
N GLU A 374 -21.59 -24.33 -39.88
CA GLU A 374 -22.40 -25.51 -39.54
C GLU A 374 -23.13 -25.42 -38.18
N GLN A 375 -23.28 -24.20 -37.61
CA GLN A 375 -24.09 -23.99 -36.39
C GLN A 375 -25.55 -23.63 -36.68
#